data_AF-A0A931L3Q0-F1
#
_entry.id   AF-A0A931L3Q0-F1
#
_cell.length_a   1.000
_cell.length_b   1.000
_cell.length_c   1.000
_cell.angle_alpha   90.00
_cell.angle_beta   90.00
_cell.angle_gamma   90.00
#
_symmetry.space_group_name_H-M   'P 1'
#
loop_
_entity.id
_entity.type
_entity.pdbx_description
1 polymer ?
#
loop_
_entity_poly.entity_id
_entity_poly.type
_entity_poly.pdbx_seq_one_letter_code
_entity_poly.pdbx_strand_id
1 'polypeptide(L)'
;MLLRRVIDHVRTQNWTAVALDFVIVVAGVMLALWASQLVADRNARRGAEISQRAMNADLMTMAIGAMRRFTTHPCLVEAMARLNEAASVEDGASFTPPAPGRLRKVEDSIFEDYYPVGLWNYPSTAFDRAVATGAFDHMDAGRAADYAEAYEWVRQLATANAEEEVLRSRLSLVEMVEEMDAPTRLAIREIVAELDGWNQGVLNSGRFLFDTMHRLGITPTDEDRAKWLEYNELARNVRGDCVIDLPLDLTGGAVGNGWSKKVTK
;
A
#
# COMPACT_ATOMS: atom_id res chain seq x y z
N MET A 1 76.64 12.16 45.79
CA MET A 1 75.60 13.06 46.35
C MET A 1 74.99 14.05 45.35
N LEU A 2 75.63 14.34 44.20
CA LEU A 2 75.02 15.15 43.12
C LEU A 2 73.87 14.44 42.37
N LEU A 3 73.92 13.11 42.24
CA LEU A 3 72.85 12.33 41.59
C LEU A 3 71.50 12.34 42.33
N ARG A 4 71.50 12.57 43.66
CA ARG A 4 70.27 12.63 44.45
C ARG A 4 69.50 13.94 44.24
N ARG A 5 70.23 15.06 44.01
CA ARG A 5 69.61 16.37 43.78
C ARG A 5 69.03 16.55 42.38
N VAL A 6 69.57 15.87 41.37
CA VAL A 6 68.99 15.90 40.00
C VAL A 6 67.69 15.10 39.95
N ILE A 7 67.60 13.98 40.67
CA ILE A 7 66.37 13.18 40.80
C ILE A 7 65.26 13.98 41.49
N ASP A 8 65.57 14.74 42.55
CA ASP A 8 64.55 15.54 43.26
C ASP A 8 63.99 16.70 42.41
N HIS A 9 64.77 17.23 41.45
CA HIS A 9 64.32 18.28 40.53
C HIS A 9 63.54 17.73 39.32
N VAL A 10 63.97 16.59 38.77
CA VAL A 10 63.24 15.89 37.68
C VAL A 10 61.91 15.32 38.18
N ARG A 11 61.80 15.00 39.47
CA ARG A 11 60.60 14.42 40.09
C ARG A 11 59.50 15.45 40.41
N THR A 12 59.84 16.73 40.56
CA THR A 12 58.89 17.76 41.03
C THR A 12 58.33 18.65 39.91
N GLN A 13 58.98 18.76 38.75
CA GLN A 13 58.48 19.58 37.63
C GLN A 13 58.02 18.82 36.38
N ASN A 14 58.41 17.55 36.17
CA ASN A 14 57.97 16.80 34.98
C ASN A 14 56.62 16.11 35.13
N TRP A 15 56.15 15.85 36.35
CA TRP A 15 54.91 15.11 36.55
C TRP A 15 53.67 15.89 36.11
N THR A 16 53.68 17.22 36.23
CA THR A 16 52.62 18.10 35.70
C THR A 16 52.54 18.06 34.19
N ALA A 17 53.68 18.01 33.48
CA ALA A 17 53.73 17.88 32.03
C ALA A 17 53.13 16.53 31.58
N VAL A 18 53.53 15.42 32.22
CA VAL A 18 52.98 14.09 31.92
C VAL A 18 51.48 14.02 32.21
N ALA A 19 51.01 14.62 33.32
CA ALA A 19 49.59 14.66 33.65
C ALA A 19 48.79 15.48 32.62
N LEU A 20 49.33 16.62 32.16
CA LEU A 20 48.72 17.43 31.13
C LEU A 20 48.60 16.65 29.81
N ASP A 21 49.67 16.00 29.36
CA ASP A 21 49.67 15.18 28.14
C ASP A 21 48.64 14.06 28.23
N PHE A 22 48.56 13.38 29.37
CA PHE A 22 47.55 12.34 29.60
C PHE A 22 46.12 12.91 29.51
N VAL A 23 45.85 14.06 30.13
CA VAL A 23 44.53 14.72 30.06
C VAL A 23 44.19 15.12 28.63
N ILE A 24 45.14 15.65 27.86
CA ILE A 24 44.93 16.00 26.46
C ILE A 24 44.57 14.77 25.63
N VAL A 25 45.27 13.64 25.82
CA VAL A 25 44.97 12.39 25.11
C VAL A 25 43.57 11.87 25.47
N VAL A 26 43.22 11.83 26.76
CA VAL A 26 41.89 11.37 27.20
C VAL A 26 40.80 12.29 26.68
N ALA A 27 40.99 13.61 26.76
CA ALA A 27 40.05 14.59 26.20
C ALA A 27 39.89 14.42 24.68
N GLY A 28 40.98 14.15 23.97
CA GLY A 28 40.95 13.85 22.53
C GLY A 28 40.11 12.62 22.20
N VAL A 29 40.27 11.53 22.94
CA VAL A 29 39.47 10.30 22.75
C VAL A 29 37.99 10.55 23.07
N MET A 30 37.70 11.27 24.16
CA MET A 30 36.31 11.62 24.51
C MET A 30 35.64 12.49 23.44
N LEU A 31 36.35 13.50 22.91
CA LEU A 31 35.85 14.34 21.82
C LEU A 31 35.63 13.54 20.53
N ALA A 32 36.51 12.59 20.21
CA ALA A 32 36.36 11.73 19.06
C ALA A 32 35.12 10.83 19.16
N LEU A 33 34.88 10.22 20.34
CA LEU A 33 33.69 9.41 20.59
C LEU A 33 32.40 10.23 20.56
N TRP A 34 32.42 11.44 21.12
CA TRP A 34 31.26 12.32 21.08
C TRP A 34 30.94 12.78 19.65
N ALA A 35 31.97 13.12 18.87
CA ALA A 35 31.81 13.48 17.47
C ALA A 35 31.26 12.31 16.63
N SER A 36 31.71 11.07 16.88
CA SER A 36 31.21 9.90 16.15
C SER A 36 29.75 9.60 16.49
N GLN A 37 29.34 9.72 17.76
CA GLN A 37 27.95 9.58 18.18
C GLN A 37 27.05 10.65 17.54
N LEU A 38 27.51 11.90 17.49
CA LEU A 38 26.77 13.00 16.86
C LEU A 38 26.57 12.78 15.35
N VAL A 39 27.60 12.28 14.66
CA VAL A 39 27.51 11.95 13.22
C VAL A 39 26.56 10.76 13.01
N ALA A 40 26.62 9.74 13.86
CA ALA A 40 25.74 8.58 13.79
C ALA A 40 24.27 8.97 13.96
N ASP A 41 23.92 9.76 14.98
CA ASP A 41 22.55 10.24 15.20
C ASP A 41 22.03 11.08 14.01
N ARG A 42 22.87 11.98 13.47
CA ARG A 42 22.52 12.76 12.27
C ARG A 42 22.26 11.88 11.05
N ASN A 43 23.08 10.86 10.84
CA ASN A 43 22.90 9.93 9.73
C ASN A 43 21.64 9.08 9.92
N ALA A 44 21.34 8.67 11.15
CA ALA A 44 20.14 7.90 11.46
C ALA A 44 18.85 8.68 11.20
N ARG A 45 18.79 9.96 11.61
CA ARG A 45 17.65 10.85 11.31
C ARG A 45 17.46 11.08 9.81
N ARG A 46 18.56 11.31 9.07
CA ARG A 46 18.50 11.41 7.60
C ARG A 46 18.01 10.11 6.97
N GLY A 47 18.44 8.96 7.50
CA GLY A 47 17.96 7.65 7.10
C GLY A 47 16.45 7.52 7.30
N ALA A 48 15.94 7.93 8.47
CA ALA A 48 14.51 7.94 8.76
C ALA A 48 13.71 8.85 7.81
N GLU A 49 14.20 10.06 7.52
CA GLU A 49 13.57 10.96 6.55
C GLU A 49 13.53 10.40 5.12
N ILE A 50 14.58 9.69 4.70
CA ILE A 50 14.62 9.00 3.39
C ILE A 50 13.61 7.86 3.36
N SER A 51 13.59 7.02 4.40
CA SER A 51 12.63 5.91 4.54
C SER A 51 11.19 6.43 4.56
N GLN A 52 10.94 7.55 5.24
CA GLN A 52 9.62 8.19 5.26
C GLN A 52 9.16 8.61 3.87
N ARG A 53 10.04 9.25 3.08
CA ARG A 53 9.71 9.66 1.71
C ARG A 53 9.43 8.46 0.80
N ALA A 54 10.20 7.39 0.95
CA ALA A 54 9.96 6.15 0.22
C ALA A 54 8.62 5.51 0.59
N MET A 55 8.29 5.44 1.88
CA MET A 55 6.99 4.92 2.35
C MET A 55 5.83 5.79 1.84
N ASN A 56 5.96 7.12 1.83
CA ASN A 56 4.93 8.00 1.28
C ASN A 56 4.65 7.74 -0.21
N ALA A 57 5.70 7.51 -1.00
CA ALA A 57 5.57 7.20 -2.42
C ALA A 57 4.92 5.84 -2.66
N ASP A 58 5.31 4.82 -1.89
CA ASP A 58 4.66 3.50 -1.91
C ASP A 58 3.17 3.64 -1.56
N LEU A 59 2.84 4.28 -0.43
CA LEU A 59 1.44 4.48 0.01
C LEU A 59 0.62 5.27 -1.00
N MET A 60 1.17 6.29 -1.68
CA MET A 60 0.46 7.01 -2.74
C MET A 60 0.14 6.11 -3.93
N THR A 61 1.07 5.25 -4.32
CA THR A 61 0.81 4.23 -5.35
C THR A 61 -0.34 3.32 -4.90
N MET A 62 -0.40 2.96 -3.61
CA MET A 62 -1.46 2.09 -3.07
C MET A 62 -2.80 2.80 -3.06
N ALA A 63 -2.79 4.08 -2.72
CA ALA A 63 -3.97 4.92 -2.71
C ALA A 63 -4.60 5.04 -4.10
N ILE A 64 -3.78 5.22 -5.15
CA ILE A 64 -4.25 5.22 -6.53
C ILE A 64 -4.89 3.87 -6.87
N GLY A 65 -4.24 2.76 -6.52
CA GLY A 65 -4.80 1.41 -6.71
C GLY A 65 -6.15 1.21 -6.04
N ALA A 66 -6.27 1.61 -4.78
CA ALA A 66 -7.53 1.58 -4.04
C ALA A 66 -8.59 2.50 -4.69
N MET A 67 -8.23 3.71 -5.10
CA MET A 67 -9.15 4.66 -5.74
C MET A 67 -9.71 4.13 -7.06
N ARG A 68 -8.92 3.37 -7.83
CA ARG A 68 -9.41 2.65 -9.02
C ARG A 68 -10.57 1.73 -8.66
N ARG A 69 -10.52 1.06 -7.51
CA ARG A 69 -11.62 0.18 -7.06
C ARG A 69 -12.88 0.96 -6.73
N PHE A 70 -12.75 2.11 -6.07
CA PHE A 70 -13.90 2.97 -5.80
C PHE A 70 -14.57 3.50 -7.07
N THR A 71 -13.79 3.83 -8.10
CA THR A 71 -14.35 4.34 -9.37
C THR A 71 -14.96 3.26 -10.24
N THR A 72 -14.46 2.02 -10.16
CA THR A 72 -14.96 0.91 -10.97
C THR A 72 -15.96 0.03 -10.25
N HIS A 73 -16.24 0.28 -8.97
CA HIS A 73 -17.16 -0.54 -8.19
C HIS A 73 -18.54 -0.70 -8.83
N PRO A 74 -19.19 0.35 -9.39
CA PRO A 74 -20.50 0.16 -10.02
C PRO A 74 -20.43 -0.85 -11.17
N CYS A 75 -19.34 -0.83 -11.95
CA CYS A 75 -19.09 -1.83 -13.00
C CYS A 75 -19.01 -3.25 -12.46
N LEU A 76 -18.36 -3.44 -11.30
CA LEU A 76 -18.20 -4.75 -10.67
C LEU A 76 -19.53 -5.27 -10.13
N VAL A 77 -20.32 -4.40 -9.48
CA VAL A 77 -21.67 -4.73 -9.01
C VAL A 77 -22.59 -5.12 -10.17
N GLU A 78 -22.57 -4.35 -11.26
CA GLU A 78 -23.35 -4.66 -12.46
C GLU A 78 -22.93 -6.00 -13.08
N ALA A 79 -21.63 -6.26 -13.16
CA ALA A 79 -21.09 -7.52 -13.68
C ALA A 79 -21.52 -8.73 -12.83
N MET A 80 -21.44 -8.62 -11.51
CA MET A 80 -21.93 -9.66 -10.58
C MET A 80 -23.44 -9.88 -10.70
N ALA A 81 -24.21 -8.79 -10.86
CA ALA A 81 -25.66 -8.88 -11.07
C ALA A 81 -26.01 -9.64 -12.36
N ARG A 82 -25.33 -9.33 -13.48
CA ARG A 82 -25.51 -10.04 -14.76
C ARG A 82 -25.16 -11.52 -14.66
N LEU A 83 -24.07 -11.86 -13.95
CA LEU A 83 -23.69 -13.26 -13.72
C LEU A 83 -24.73 -14.00 -12.88
N ASN A 84 -25.21 -13.40 -11.80
CA ASN A 84 -26.24 -14.00 -10.96
C ASN A 84 -27.58 -14.17 -11.71
N GLU A 85 -27.96 -13.21 -12.55
CA GLU A 85 -29.14 -13.31 -13.40
C GLU A 85 -28.99 -14.44 -14.43
N ALA A 86 -27.87 -14.50 -15.16
CA ALA A 86 -27.59 -15.57 -16.13
C ALA A 86 -27.59 -16.95 -15.47
N ALA A 87 -27.07 -17.07 -14.24
CA ALA A 87 -27.09 -18.30 -13.47
C ALA A 87 -28.48 -18.63 -12.89
N SER A 88 -29.53 -17.84 -13.11
CA SER A 88 -30.86 -18.08 -12.52
C SER A 88 -31.80 -18.91 -13.41
N VAL A 89 -31.31 -19.40 -14.56
CA VAL A 89 -32.09 -20.27 -15.47
C VAL A 89 -32.44 -21.63 -14.83
N GLU A 90 -33.45 -22.30 -15.39
CA GLU A 90 -33.91 -23.63 -14.93
C GLU A 90 -32.89 -24.75 -15.22
N ASP A 91 -33.02 -25.88 -14.53
CA ASP A 91 -32.15 -27.06 -14.76
C ASP A 91 -32.34 -27.62 -16.16
N GLY A 92 -31.23 -27.90 -16.86
CA GLY A 92 -31.21 -28.38 -18.23
C GLY A 92 -31.51 -27.31 -19.28
N ALA A 93 -31.68 -26.04 -18.88
CA ALA A 93 -31.80 -24.95 -19.83
C ALA A 93 -30.44 -24.66 -20.50
N SER A 94 -30.46 -24.31 -21.78
CA SER A 94 -29.25 -23.81 -22.47
C SER A 94 -28.75 -22.56 -21.76
N PHE A 95 -27.48 -22.57 -21.40
CA PHE A 95 -26.82 -21.46 -20.75
C PHE A 95 -26.22 -20.52 -21.81
N THR A 96 -26.45 -19.22 -21.64
CA THR A 96 -25.77 -18.19 -22.43
C THR A 96 -24.99 -17.31 -21.45
N PRO A 97 -23.65 -17.26 -21.52
CA PRO A 97 -22.89 -16.41 -20.63
C PRO A 97 -23.28 -14.93 -20.84
N PRO A 98 -23.30 -14.11 -19.77
CA PRO A 98 -23.64 -12.70 -19.90
C PRO A 98 -22.57 -11.96 -20.72
N ALA A 99 -22.88 -10.74 -21.18
CA ALA A 99 -21.86 -9.91 -21.80
C ALA A 99 -20.66 -9.69 -20.86
N PRO A 100 -19.40 -9.76 -21.37
CA PRO A 100 -18.21 -9.58 -20.55
C PRO A 100 -18.20 -8.18 -19.92
N GLY A 101 -17.49 -8.03 -18.80
CA GLY A 101 -17.40 -6.76 -18.09
C GLY A 101 -16.54 -5.69 -18.80
N ARG A 102 -15.84 -6.06 -19.88
CA ARG A 102 -15.05 -5.14 -20.71
C ARG A 102 -15.72 -4.91 -22.06
N LEU A 103 -15.71 -3.65 -22.51
CA LEU A 103 -16.15 -3.26 -23.86
C LEU A 103 -15.15 -3.68 -24.94
N ARG A 104 -13.87 -3.86 -24.57
CA ARG A 104 -12.80 -4.27 -25.47
C ARG A 104 -12.14 -5.53 -24.96
N LYS A 105 -12.06 -6.55 -25.83
CA LYS A 105 -11.29 -7.76 -25.55
C LYS A 105 -9.82 -7.38 -25.40
N VAL A 106 -9.17 -7.93 -24.37
CA VAL A 106 -7.72 -7.82 -24.22
C VAL A 106 -7.12 -8.70 -25.31
N GLU A 107 -6.28 -8.13 -26.18
CA GLU A 107 -5.71 -8.84 -27.34
C GLU A 107 -5.00 -10.15 -26.92
N ASP A 108 -4.46 -10.19 -25.71
CA ASP A 108 -3.72 -11.33 -25.16
C ASP A 108 -4.54 -12.28 -24.26
N SER A 109 -5.85 -12.06 -24.07
CA SER A 109 -6.68 -12.93 -23.23
C SER A 109 -7.44 -13.95 -24.07
N ILE A 110 -7.24 -15.24 -23.77
CA ILE A 110 -8.00 -16.35 -24.38
C ILE A 110 -9.43 -16.37 -23.83
N PHE A 111 -9.63 -16.00 -22.57
CA PHE A 111 -10.92 -16.05 -21.89
C PHE A 111 -11.58 -14.67 -21.78
N GLU A 112 -12.91 -14.66 -21.76
CA GLU A 112 -13.68 -13.46 -21.46
C GLU A 112 -13.58 -13.05 -19.98
N ASP A 113 -13.56 -11.74 -19.73
CA ASP A 113 -13.42 -11.18 -18.38
C ASP A 113 -14.78 -10.76 -17.84
N TYR A 114 -15.48 -11.71 -17.21
CA TYR A 114 -16.81 -11.47 -16.62
C TYR A 114 -16.78 -10.62 -15.35
N TYR A 115 -15.62 -10.50 -14.68
CA TYR A 115 -15.45 -9.68 -13.48
C TYR A 115 -14.17 -8.83 -13.63
N PRO A 116 -14.25 -7.61 -14.22
CA PRO A 116 -13.12 -6.92 -14.81
C PRO A 116 -12.23 -6.22 -13.77
N VAL A 117 -11.57 -7.01 -12.94
CA VAL A 117 -10.60 -6.57 -11.95
C VAL A 117 -9.19 -6.61 -12.56
N GLY A 118 -8.43 -5.55 -12.30
CA GLY A 118 -7.02 -5.51 -12.66
C GLY A 118 -6.16 -5.99 -11.50
N LEU A 119 -5.12 -6.77 -11.79
CA LEU A 119 -4.08 -7.06 -10.81
C LEU A 119 -3.36 -5.75 -10.47
N TRP A 120 -3.34 -5.40 -9.19
CA TRP A 120 -2.56 -4.29 -8.68
C TRP A 120 -1.46 -4.84 -7.78
N ASN A 121 -0.24 -4.34 -7.96
CA ASN A 121 0.85 -4.67 -7.07
C ASN A 121 0.71 -3.82 -5.81
N TYR A 122 0.78 -4.46 -4.64
CA TYR A 122 0.74 -3.80 -3.34
C TYR A 122 2.10 -3.86 -2.61
N PRO A 123 3.14 -3.10 -3.05
CA PRO A 123 4.47 -3.09 -2.44
C PRO A 123 4.46 -2.71 -0.96
N SER A 124 5.19 -3.52 -0.18
CA SER A 124 5.60 -3.24 1.21
C SER A 124 7.09 -2.89 1.33
N THR A 125 7.83 -2.84 0.22
CA THR A 125 9.30 -2.86 0.24
C THR A 125 9.94 -1.67 0.96
N ALA A 126 9.35 -0.46 0.89
CA ALA A 126 9.88 0.68 1.64
C ALA A 126 9.66 0.52 3.15
N PHE A 127 8.52 -0.03 3.56
CA PHE A 127 8.22 -0.31 4.96
C PHE A 127 9.14 -1.39 5.52
N ASP A 128 9.28 -2.51 4.82
CA ASP A 128 10.14 -3.62 5.23
C ASP A 128 11.60 -3.16 5.41
N ARG A 129 12.07 -2.30 4.50
CA ARG A 129 13.39 -1.66 4.61
C ARG A 129 13.46 -0.71 5.81
N ALA A 130 12.42 0.08 6.06
CA ALA A 130 12.37 0.99 7.20
C ALA A 130 12.44 0.23 8.54
N VAL A 131 11.71 -0.89 8.65
CA VAL A 131 11.80 -1.81 9.81
C VAL A 131 13.22 -2.37 9.94
N ALA A 132 13.77 -2.95 8.86
CA ALA A 132 15.07 -3.61 8.89
C ALA A 132 16.24 -2.66 9.21
N THR A 133 16.10 -1.38 8.89
CA THR A 133 17.14 -0.36 9.14
C THR A 133 16.98 0.38 10.47
N GLY A 134 15.96 0.05 11.27
CA GLY A 134 15.69 0.75 12.53
C GLY A 134 15.23 2.21 12.32
N ALA A 135 14.66 2.53 11.15
CA ALA A 135 14.28 3.90 10.83
C ALA A 135 13.21 4.45 11.80
N PHE A 136 12.34 3.59 12.32
CA PHE A 136 11.29 3.95 13.27
C PHE A 136 11.81 4.39 14.63
N ASP A 137 13.00 3.94 15.06
CA ASP A 137 13.63 4.37 16.32
C ASP A 137 13.99 5.86 16.32
N HIS A 138 14.05 6.47 15.14
CA HIS A 138 14.36 7.87 14.91
C HIS A 138 13.15 8.68 14.40
N MET A 139 11.95 8.10 14.44
CA MET A 139 10.69 8.79 14.11
C MET A 139 9.90 9.14 15.39
N ASP A 140 8.94 10.05 15.24
CA ASP A 140 7.90 10.21 16.27
C ASP A 140 7.12 8.90 16.42
N ALA A 141 6.84 8.50 17.66
CA ALA A 141 6.22 7.20 17.96
C ALA A 141 4.79 7.09 17.40
N GLY A 142 4.01 8.18 17.43
CA GLY A 142 2.67 8.21 16.85
C GLY A 142 2.74 8.06 15.33
N ARG A 143 3.66 8.78 14.70
CA ARG A 143 3.90 8.68 13.26
C ARG A 143 4.37 7.28 12.83
N ALA A 144 5.23 6.63 13.61
CA ALA A 144 5.67 5.25 13.37
C ALA A 144 4.50 4.27 13.44
N ALA A 145 3.61 4.43 14.44
CA ALA A 145 2.40 3.62 14.58
C ALA A 145 1.44 3.82 13.39
N ASP A 146 1.24 5.07 12.94
CA ASP A 146 0.39 5.37 11.78
C ASP A 146 0.94 4.73 10.49
N TYR A 147 2.26 4.67 10.28
CA TYR A 147 2.83 3.91 9.14
C TYR A 147 2.57 2.42 9.27
N ALA A 148 2.79 1.83 10.45
CA ALA A 148 2.53 0.42 10.67
C ALA A 148 1.06 0.05 10.41
N GLU A 149 0.14 0.91 10.83
CA GLU A 149 -1.29 0.77 10.55
C GLU A 149 -1.59 0.90 9.04
N ALA A 150 -1.02 1.89 8.36
CA ALA A 150 -1.21 2.06 6.92
C ALA A 150 -0.77 0.81 6.13
N TYR A 151 0.38 0.23 6.48
CA TYR A 151 0.89 -0.98 5.83
C TYR A 151 0.19 -2.28 6.25
N GLU A 152 -0.53 -2.29 7.38
CA GLU A 152 -1.49 -3.35 7.68
C GLU A 152 -2.67 -3.31 6.68
N TRP A 153 -3.22 -2.12 6.41
CA TRP A 153 -4.28 -1.98 5.39
C TRP A 153 -3.80 -2.31 3.98
N VAL A 154 -2.56 -1.96 3.62
CA VAL A 154 -1.95 -2.37 2.34
C VAL A 154 -1.87 -3.89 2.21
N ARG A 155 -1.48 -4.60 3.28
CA ARG A 155 -1.44 -6.07 3.28
C ARG A 155 -2.83 -6.68 3.13
N GLN A 156 -3.83 -6.13 3.81
CA GLN A 156 -5.22 -6.58 3.66
C GLN A 156 -5.76 -6.36 2.24
N LEU A 157 -5.45 -5.21 1.61
CA LEU A 157 -5.76 -4.94 0.20
C LEU A 157 -5.08 -5.96 -0.72
N ALA A 158 -3.80 -6.28 -0.47
CA ALA A 158 -3.05 -7.26 -1.23
C ALA A 158 -3.69 -8.65 -1.16
N THR A 159 -4.05 -9.10 0.04
CA THR A 159 -4.73 -10.39 0.26
C THR A 159 -6.08 -10.41 -0.45
N ALA A 160 -6.93 -9.41 -0.24
CA ALA A 160 -8.25 -9.37 -0.87
C ALA A 160 -8.16 -9.35 -2.40
N ASN A 161 -7.22 -8.60 -2.97
CA ASN A 161 -6.99 -8.57 -4.41
C ASN A 161 -6.48 -9.92 -4.96
N ALA A 162 -5.67 -10.66 -4.19
CA ALA A 162 -5.21 -11.99 -4.58
C ALA A 162 -6.35 -13.02 -4.57
N GLU A 163 -7.21 -12.99 -3.55
CA GLU A 163 -8.38 -13.89 -3.45
C GLU A 163 -9.43 -13.58 -4.54
N GLU A 164 -9.71 -12.30 -4.82
CA GLU A 164 -10.56 -11.91 -5.95
C GLU A 164 -10.01 -12.44 -7.28
N GLU A 165 -8.69 -12.40 -7.48
CA GLU A 165 -8.07 -12.89 -8.71
C GLU A 165 -8.26 -14.41 -8.88
N VAL A 166 -8.15 -15.17 -7.79
CA VAL A 166 -8.43 -16.61 -7.81
C VAL A 166 -9.89 -16.86 -8.20
N LEU A 167 -10.84 -16.15 -7.60
CA LEU A 167 -12.27 -16.29 -7.93
C LEU A 167 -12.60 -15.85 -9.35
N ARG A 168 -12.03 -14.72 -9.81
CA ARG A 168 -12.12 -14.24 -11.19
C ARG A 168 -11.64 -15.28 -12.19
N SER A 169 -10.51 -15.94 -11.90
CA SER A 169 -9.96 -16.98 -12.76
C SER A 169 -10.91 -18.18 -12.90
N ARG A 170 -11.67 -18.52 -11.86
CA ARG A 170 -12.69 -19.60 -11.90
C ARG A 170 -13.90 -19.22 -12.75
N LEU A 171 -14.29 -17.94 -12.76
CA LEU A 171 -15.39 -17.46 -13.60
C LEU A 171 -15.08 -17.55 -15.10
N SER A 172 -13.81 -17.66 -15.51
CA SER A 172 -13.47 -17.84 -16.92
C SER A 172 -14.06 -19.14 -17.52
N LEU A 173 -14.32 -20.14 -16.67
CA LEU A 173 -14.91 -21.42 -17.07
C LEU A 173 -16.42 -21.33 -17.35
N VAL A 174 -17.08 -20.24 -16.96
CA VAL A 174 -18.52 -20.02 -17.23
C VAL A 174 -18.81 -20.03 -18.72
N GLU A 175 -17.86 -19.62 -19.56
CA GLU A 175 -18.00 -19.65 -21.02
C GLU A 175 -18.09 -21.08 -21.59
N MET A 176 -17.63 -22.09 -20.84
CA MET A 176 -17.66 -23.50 -21.27
C MET A 176 -18.96 -24.23 -20.89
N VAL A 177 -19.88 -23.55 -20.20
CA VAL A 177 -21.15 -24.14 -19.77
C VAL A 177 -22.14 -24.09 -20.94
N GLU A 178 -22.56 -25.23 -21.47
CA GLU A 178 -23.57 -25.30 -22.53
C GLU A 178 -25.00 -25.38 -21.98
N GLU A 179 -25.18 -26.14 -20.89
CA GLU A 179 -26.44 -26.35 -20.19
C GLU A 179 -26.24 -26.10 -18.69
N MET A 180 -27.20 -25.42 -18.07
CA MET A 180 -27.15 -25.12 -16.64
C MET A 180 -27.72 -26.27 -15.82
N ASP A 181 -26.95 -26.79 -14.87
CA ASP A 181 -27.44 -27.72 -13.85
C ASP A 181 -27.37 -27.10 -12.44
N ALA A 182 -28.04 -27.74 -11.46
CA ALA A 182 -28.10 -27.23 -10.10
C ALA A 182 -26.71 -27.09 -9.44
N PRO A 183 -25.76 -28.04 -9.57
CA PRO A 183 -24.40 -27.88 -9.06
C PRO A 183 -23.64 -26.69 -9.66
N THR A 184 -23.67 -26.51 -10.98
CA THR A 184 -22.97 -25.41 -11.68
C THR A 184 -23.56 -24.06 -11.29
N ARG A 185 -24.89 -23.97 -11.23
CA ARG A 185 -25.62 -22.80 -10.76
C ARG A 185 -25.25 -22.40 -9.34
N LEU A 186 -25.18 -23.38 -8.44
CA LEU A 186 -24.76 -23.15 -7.05
C LEU A 186 -23.31 -22.65 -7.00
N ALA A 187 -22.40 -23.29 -7.76
CA ALA A 187 -20.99 -22.91 -7.80
C ALA A 187 -20.78 -21.48 -8.32
N ILE A 188 -21.48 -21.07 -9.38
CA ILE A 188 -21.41 -19.69 -9.90
C ILE A 188 -21.90 -18.70 -8.85
N ARG A 189 -23.03 -18.99 -8.18
CA ARG A 189 -23.60 -18.11 -7.15
C ARG A 189 -22.71 -18.01 -5.91
N GLU A 190 -22.07 -19.10 -5.50
CA GLU A 190 -21.08 -19.11 -4.43
C GLU A 190 -19.89 -18.19 -4.77
N ILE A 191 -19.33 -18.33 -5.98
CA ILE A 191 -18.23 -17.45 -6.45
C ILE A 191 -18.67 -15.98 -6.47
N VAL A 192 -19.87 -15.67 -6.97
CA VAL A 192 -20.39 -14.28 -7.00
C VAL A 192 -20.56 -13.72 -5.58
N ALA A 193 -21.07 -14.52 -4.64
CA ALA A 193 -21.22 -14.10 -3.25
C ALA A 193 -19.85 -13.86 -2.56
N GLU A 194 -18.86 -14.72 -2.81
CA GLU A 194 -17.50 -14.52 -2.32
C GLU A 194 -16.84 -13.27 -2.92
N LEU A 195 -17.00 -13.04 -4.23
CA LEU A 195 -16.48 -11.85 -4.91
C LEU A 195 -17.07 -10.57 -4.34
N ASP A 196 -18.38 -10.52 -4.05
CA ASP A 196 -18.99 -9.36 -3.40
C ASP A 196 -18.37 -9.11 -2.01
N GLY A 197 -18.19 -10.17 -1.22
CA GLY A 197 -17.52 -10.08 0.09
C GLY A 197 -16.11 -9.50 -0.01
N TRP A 198 -15.28 -9.98 -0.94
CA TRP A 198 -13.92 -9.47 -1.14
C TRP A 198 -13.90 -8.05 -1.69
N ASN A 199 -14.78 -7.71 -2.63
CA ASN A 199 -14.95 -6.35 -3.16
C ASN A 199 -15.27 -5.35 -2.04
N GLN A 200 -16.18 -5.70 -1.12
CA GLN A 200 -16.45 -4.88 0.07
C GLN A 200 -15.24 -4.78 1.00
N GLY A 201 -14.49 -5.87 1.17
CA GLY A 201 -13.22 -5.88 1.92
C GLY A 201 -12.21 -4.88 1.35
N VAL A 202 -12.02 -4.89 0.03
CA VAL A 202 -11.13 -3.95 -0.68
C VAL A 202 -11.56 -2.50 -0.47
N LEU A 203 -12.85 -2.19 -0.59
CA LEU A 203 -13.37 -0.84 -0.37
C LEU A 203 -13.17 -0.37 1.07
N ASN A 204 -13.45 -1.23 2.06
CA ASN A 204 -13.28 -0.88 3.46
C ASN A 204 -11.80 -0.63 3.80
N SER A 205 -10.91 -1.53 3.40
CA SER A 205 -9.47 -1.36 3.62
C SER A 205 -8.91 -0.14 2.90
N GLY A 206 -9.39 0.15 1.69
CA GLY A 206 -9.03 1.36 0.95
C GLY A 206 -9.43 2.64 1.70
N ARG A 207 -10.63 2.66 2.29
CA ARG A 207 -11.08 3.78 3.13
C ARG A 207 -10.19 3.98 4.35
N PHE A 208 -9.90 2.92 5.11
CA PHE A 208 -9.04 3.03 6.29
C PHE A 208 -7.61 3.42 5.95
N LEU A 209 -7.10 2.98 4.80
CA LEU A 209 -5.83 3.42 4.26
C LEU A 209 -5.83 4.94 4.02
N PHE A 210 -6.87 5.49 3.37
CA PHE A 210 -6.96 6.93 3.13
C PHE A 210 -7.02 7.74 4.43
N ASP A 211 -7.82 7.30 5.40
CA ASP A 211 -7.91 7.96 6.72
C ASP A 211 -6.55 7.96 7.44
N THR A 212 -5.79 6.88 7.34
CA THR A 212 -4.44 6.77 7.93
C THR A 212 -3.43 7.65 7.17
N MET A 213 -3.48 7.67 5.84
CA MET A 213 -2.64 8.57 5.03
C MET A 213 -2.92 10.05 5.33
N HIS A 214 -4.18 10.40 5.58
CA HIS A 214 -4.56 11.75 6.01
C HIS A 214 -3.91 12.12 7.34
N ARG A 215 -3.95 11.24 8.35
CA ARG A 215 -3.24 11.44 9.64
C ARG A 215 -1.73 11.59 9.45
N LEU A 216 -1.14 10.84 8.52
CA LEU A 216 0.28 10.95 8.15
C LEU A 216 0.63 12.26 7.42
N GLY A 217 -0.37 13.05 7.02
CA GLY A 217 -0.19 14.28 6.25
C GLY A 217 0.23 14.01 4.80
N ILE A 218 -0.04 12.82 4.27
CA ILE A 218 0.26 12.48 2.89
C ILE A 218 -0.82 13.08 2.00
N THR A 219 -0.40 13.90 1.03
CA THR A 219 -1.31 14.55 0.09
C THR A 219 -0.89 14.24 -1.35
N PRO A 220 -1.84 14.02 -2.28
CA PRO A 220 -1.52 13.80 -3.68
C PRO A 220 -0.88 15.05 -4.30
N THR A 221 0.21 14.84 -5.02
CA THR A 221 0.86 15.86 -5.85
C THR A 221 0.06 16.12 -7.13
N ASP A 222 0.41 17.17 -7.88
CA ASP A 222 -0.19 17.43 -9.18
C ASP A 222 0.10 16.31 -10.19
N GLU A 223 1.28 15.68 -10.08
CA GLU A 223 1.65 14.51 -10.88
C GLU A 223 0.76 13.31 -10.55
N ASP A 224 0.49 13.04 -9.26
CA ASP A 224 -0.40 11.95 -8.84
C ASP A 224 -1.83 12.17 -9.37
N ARG A 225 -2.32 13.42 -9.32
CA ARG A 225 -3.64 13.79 -9.84
C ARG A 225 -3.72 13.63 -11.36
N ALA A 226 -2.66 14.01 -12.09
CA ALA A 226 -2.60 13.85 -13.54
C ALA A 226 -2.62 12.37 -13.93
N LYS A 227 -1.78 11.54 -13.29
CA LYS A 227 -1.77 10.08 -13.49
C LYS A 227 -3.14 9.46 -13.18
N TRP A 228 -3.78 9.91 -12.10
CA TRP A 228 -5.10 9.45 -11.73
C TRP A 228 -6.17 9.72 -12.81
N LEU A 229 -6.17 10.94 -13.38
CA LEU A 229 -7.10 11.29 -14.45
C LEU A 229 -6.90 10.42 -15.69
N GLU A 230 -5.64 10.18 -16.08
CA GLU A 230 -5.30 9.27 -17.19
C GLU A 230 -5.80 7.84 -16.92
N TYR A 231 -5.60 7.33 -15.70
CA TYR A 231 -6.12 6.01 -15.32
C TYR A 231 -7.65 5.94 -15.38
N ASN A 232 -8.35 6.98 -14.94
CA ASN A 232 -9.81 6.98 -14.93
C ASN A 232 -10.38 7.04 -16.35
N GLU A 233 -9.76 7.81 -17.24
CA GLU A 233 -10.09 7.85 -18.66
C GLU A 233 -9.86 6.48 -19.33
N LEU A 234 -8.72 5.84 -19.06
CA LEU A 234 -8.45 4.49 -19.55
C LEU A 234 -9.49 3.49 -19.03
N ALA A 235 -9.85 3.57 -17.74
CA ALA A 235 -10.87 2.71 -17.16
C ALA A 235 -12.22 2.88 -17.86
N ARG A 236 -12.63 4.12 -18.16
CA ARG A 236 -13.87 4.41 -18.92
C ARG A 236 -13.80 3.86 -20.34
N ASN A 237 -12.68 4.00 -21.02
CA ASN A 237 -12.49 3.45 -22.37
C ASN A 237 -12.60 1.91 -22.40
N VAL A 238 -12.29 1.23 -21.30
CA VAL A 238 -12.32 -0.23 -21.20
C VAL A 238 -13.66 -0.74 -20.66
N ARG A 239 -14.27 -0.06 -19.69
CA ARG A 239 -15.45 -0.54 -18.95
C ARG A 239 -16.75 0.22 -19.25
N GLY A 240 -16.66 1.36 -19.91
CA GLY A 240 -17.82 2.19 -20.28
C GLY A 240 -18.26 3.14 -19.18
N ASP A 241 -19.54 3.51 -19.25
CA ASP A 241 -20.15 4.59 -18.46
C ASP A 241 -20.37 4.24 -16.97
N CYS A 242 -20.23 2.97 -16.59
CA CYS A 242 -20.29 2.55 -15.19
C CYS A 242 -19.13 3.08 -14.34
N VAL A 243 -18.06 3.61 -14.96
CA VAL A 243 -16.92 4.20 -14.26
C VAL A 243 -17.27 5.61 -13.79
N ILE A 244 -17.27 5.82 -12.48
CA ILE A 244 -17.61 7.11 -11.88
C ILE A 244 -16.37 7.99 -11.70
N ASP A 245 -16.54 9.31 -11.83
CA ASP A 245 -15.49 10.28 -11.53
C ASP A 245 -15.40 10.57 -10.04
N LEU A 246 -14.26 10.21 -9.45
CA LEU A 246 -13.88 10.59 -8.09
C LEU A 246 -12.58 11.38 -8.14
N PRO A 247 -12.47 12.49 -7.40
CA PRO A 247 -11.19 13.16 -7.25
C PRO A 247 -10.23 12.27 -6.45
N LEU A 248 -8.93 12.33 -6.76
CA LEU A 248 -7.90 11.76 -5.88
C LEU A 248 -7.78 12.67 -4.63
N ASP A 249 -8.68 12.43 -3.68
CA ASP A 249 -8.75 13.13 -2.41
C ASP A 249 -8.70 12.11 -1.27
N LEU A 250 -7.64 12.21 -0.47
CA LEU A 250 -7.39 11.32 0.67
C LEU A 250 -8.05 11.84 1.95
N THR A 251 -8.76 12.97 1.90
CA THR A 251 -9.55 13.42 3.04
C THR A 251 -10.74 12.47 3.20
N GLY A 252 -10.87 11.87 4.40
CA GLY A 252 -11.90 10.85 4.70
C GLY A 252 -13.35 11.29 4.41
N GLY A 253 -13.60 12.60 4.24
CA GLY A 253 -14.90 13.14 3.85
C GLY A 253 -15.34 12.74 2.44
N ALA A 254 -14.43 12.67 1.47
CA ALA A 254 -14.77 12.37 0.07
C ALA A 254 -15.15 10.89 -0.11
N VAL A 255 -14.43 9.97 0.55
CA VAL A 255 -14.58 8.53 0.36
C VAL A 255 -15.60 7.92 1.34
N GLY A 256 -15.67 8.41 2.59
CA GLY A 256 -16.46 7.76 3.64
C GLY A 256 -17.97 8.06 3.62
N ASN A 257 -18.39 9.27 3.24
CA ASN A 257 -19.78 9.72 3.40
C ASN A 257 -20.48 10.11 2.08
N GLY A 258 -19.70 10.50 1.06
CA GLY A 258 -20.24 10.90 -0.24
C GLY A 258 -20.56 9.72 -1.16
N TRP A 259 -19.81 8.62 -1.02
CA TRP A 259 -19.81 7.53 -1.99
C TRP A 259 -21.06 6.65 -1.91
N SER A 260 -21.48 6.24 -0.70
CA SER A 260 -22.71 5.44 -0.51
C SER A 260 -23.94 6.13 -1.08
N LYS A 261 -23.97 7.48 -1.08
CA LYS A 261 -25.07 8.29 -1.61
C LYS A 261 -25.07 8.45 -3.13
N LYS A 262 -23.92 8.30 -3.79
CA LYS A 262 -23.82 8.39 -5.26
C LYS A 262 -24.06 7.05 -5.94
N VAL A 263 -23.72 5.94 -5.29
CA VAL A 263 -23.92 4.58 -5.84
C VAL A 263 -25.37 4.10 -5.71
N THR A 264 -26.17 4.69 -4.81
CA THR A 264 -27.59 4.33 -4.60
C THR A 264 -28.60 5.17 -5.37
N LYS A 265 -28.16 6.04 -6.28
CA LYS A 265 -29.02 6.82 -7.18
C LYS A 265 -28.94 6.27 -8.60
#